data_AF-A0A087SHH3-F1
#
_entry.id   AF-A0A087SHH3-F1
#
_cell.length_a   1.000
_cell.length_b   1.000
_cell.length_c   1.000
_cell.angle_alpha   90.00
_cell.angle_beta   90.00
_cell.angle_gamma   90.00
#
_symmetry.space_group_name_H-M   'P 1'
#
loop_
_entity.id
_entity.type
_entity.pdbx_description
1 polymer ?
#
loop_
_entity_poly.entity_id
_entity_poly.type
_entity_poly.pdbx_seq_one_letter_code
_entity_poly.pdbx_strand_id
1 'polypeptide(L)' 'MESTVRDKCFGTCVTKPSSSLSSSEQQCLARCCDRYAEATQVVTKATLEMNGYQ' A
#
# COMPACT_ATOMS: atom_id res chain seq x y z
N MET A 1 -4.08 -5.80 -13.94
CA MET A 1 -4.96 -5.70 -12.76
C MET A 1 -4.07 -5.28 -11.62
N GLU A 2 -4.05 -3.99 -11.30
CA GLU A 2 -3.24 -3.50 -10.19
C GLU A 2 -3.87 -4.01 -8.89
N SER A 3 -3.12 -4.80 -8.13
CA SER A 3 -3.55 -5.29 -6.81
C SER A 3 -3.82 -4.09 -5.92
N THR A 4 -5.02 -4.03 -5.31
CA THR A 4 -5.42 -2.88 -4.49
C THR A 4 -4.51 -2.76 -3.27
N VAL A 5 -4.45 -1.56 -2.66
CA VAL A 5 -3.73 -1.35 -1.39
C VAL A 5 -4.13 -2.37 -0.32
N ARG A 6 -5.41 -2.75 -0.28
CA ARG A 6 -5.94 -3.76 0.64
C ARG A 6 -5.24 -5.11 0.42
N ASP A 7 -5.23 -5.61 -0.81
CA ASP A 7 -4.67 -6.92 -1.13
C ASP A 7 -3.16 -6.94 -0.86
N LYS A 8 -2.48 -5.85 -1.25
CA LYS A 8 -1.03 -5.71 -1.06
C LYS A 8 -0.67 -5.67 0.42
N CYS A 9 -1.30 -4.81 1.20
CA CYS A 9 -0.96 -4.63 2.60
C CYS A 9 -1.44 -5.79 3.47
N PHE A 10 -2.60 -6.37 3.18
CA PHE A 10 -3.07 -7.56 3.89
C PHE A 10 -2.15 -8.75 3.65
N GLY A 11 -1.81 -9.05 2.39
CA GLY A 11 -0.89 -10.14 2.07
C GLY A 11 0.54 -9.95 2.60
N THR A 12 0.97 -8.70 2.81
CA THR A 12 2.30 -8.40 3.38
C THR A 12 2.30 -8.48 4.91
N CYS A 13 1.25 -7.98 5.57
CA CYS A 13 1.25 -7.79 7.03
C CYS A 13 0.54 -8.89 7.80
N VAL A 14 -0.51 -9.51 7.25
CA VAL A 14 -1.34 -10.51 7.94
C VAL A 14 -0.84 -11.90 7.59
N THR A 15 0.22 -12.34 8.28
CA THR A 15 0.88 -13.65 8.04
C THR A 15 0.20 -14.82 8.75
N LYS A 16 -0.62 -14.54 9.77
CA LYS A 16 -1.38 -15.51 10.56
C LYS A 16 -2.82 -15.03 10.74
N PRO A 17 -3.69 -15.21 9.73
CA PRO A 17 -5.03 -14.65 9.75
C PRO A 17 -5.81 -15.19 10.96
N SER A 18 -6.44 -14.28 11.68
CA SER A 18 -7.34 -14.58 12.79
C SER A 18 -8.58 -13.69 12.70
N SER A 19 -9.55 -13.88 13.59
CA SER A 19 -10.74 -13.02 13.66
C SER A 19 -10.43 -11.58 14.09
N SER A 20 -9.25 -11.34 14.66
CA SER A 20 -8.78 -10.03 15.11
C SER A 20 -7.34 -9.76 14.66
N LEU A 21 -7.00 -8.50 14.47
CA LEU A 21 -5.63 -8.11 14.18
C LEU A 21 -4.84 -7.95 15.48
N SER A 22 -3.65 -8.55 15.53
CA SER A 22 -2.68 -8.27 16.59
C SER A 22 -2.17 -6.82 16.50
N SER A 23 -1.65 -6.28 17.60
CA SER A 23 -1.07 -4.93 17.62
C SER A 23 0.09 -4.77 16.62
N SER A 24 0.83 -5.85 16.32
CA SER A 24 1.90 -5.85 15.33
C SER A 24 1.35 -5.79 13.90
N GLU A 25 0.28 -6.53 13.60
CA GLU A 25 -0.38 -6.48 12.28
C GLU A 25 -1.01 -5.12 12.04
N GLN A 26 -1.66 -4.52 13.05
CA GLN A 26 -2.22 -3.17 12.96
C GLN A 26 -1.13 -2.12 12.65
N GLN A 27 -0.02 -2.15 13.38
CA GLN A 27 1.12 -1.25 13.14
C GLN A 27 1.76 -1.48 11.75
N CYS A 28 1.86 -2.74 11.32
CA CYS A 28 2.36 -3.06 9.98
C CYS A 28 1.44 -2.49 8.91
N LEU A 29 0.13 -2.68 9.04
CA LEU A 29 -0.87 -2.19 8.09
C LEU A 29 -0.84 -0.66 7.97
N ALA A 30 -0.75 0.05 9.10
CA ALA A 30 -0.62 1.52 9.10
C ALA A 30 0.60 1.95 8.27
N ARG A 31 1.78 1.41 8.59
CA ARG A 31 3.02 1.71 7.86
C ARG A 31 2.97 1.28 6.40
N CYS A 32 2.30 0.18 6.09
CA CYS A 32 2.17 -0.30 4.72
C CYS A 32 1.32 0.66 3.88
N CYS A 33 0.18 1.10 4.41
CA CYS A 33 -0.69 2.06 3.74
C CYS A 33 0.02 3.39 3.49
N ASP A 34 0.76 3.91 4.48
CA ASP A 34 1.54 5.15 4.34
C ASP A 34 2.55 5.02 3.19
N ARG A 35 3.37 3.95 3.20
CA ARG A 35 4.35 3.69 2.14
C ARG A 35 3.71 3.46 0.77
N TYR A 36 2.55 2.82 0.72
CA TYR A 36 1.81 2.61 -0.52
C TYR A 36 1.36 3.95 -1.10
N ALA A 37 0.85 4.86 -0.26
CA ALA A 37 0.44 6.19 -0.68
C ALA A 37 1.63 7.01 -1.20
N GLU A 38 2.76 7.00 -0.49
CA GLU A 38 3.99 7.66 -0.93
C GLU A 38 4.47 7.11 -2.29
N ALA A 39 4.52 5.78 -2.45
CA ALA A 39 4.89 5.15 -3.70
C ALA A 39 3.93 5.52 -4.84
N THR A 40 2.62 5.56 -4.57
CA THR A 40 1.59 5.95 -5.55
C THR A 40 1.79 7.39 -6.00
N GLN A 41 2.14 8.31 -5.09
CA GLN A 41 2.42 9.71 -5.43
C GLN A 41 3.63 9.82 -6.36
N VAL A 42 4.72 9.09 -6.06
CA VAL A 42 5.94 9.08 -6.89
C VAL A 42 5.63 8.53 -8.29
N VAL A 43 4.95 7.40 -8.38
CA VAL A 43 4.58 6.78 -9.67
C VAL A 43 3.63 7.68 -10.45
N THR A 44 2.62 8.25 -9.79
CA THR A 44 1.67 9.18 -10.41
C THR A 44 2.40 10.38 -10.99
N LYS A 45 3.28 11.03 -10.21
CA LYS A 45 4.07 12.17 -10.67
C LYS A 45 4.92 11.80 -11.88
N ALA A 46 5.70 10.72 -11.79
CA ALA A 46 6.53 10.27 -12.90
C ALA A 46 5.71 9.93 -14.15
N THR A 47 4.52 9.34 -13.95
CA THR A 47 3.60 9.00 -15.05
C THR A 47 3.04 10.26 -15.72
N LEU A 48 2.65 11.29 -14.96
CA LEU A 48 2.17 12.55 -15.52
C LEU A 48 3.27 13.28 -16.28
N GLU A 49 4.49 13.32 -15.73
CA GLU A 49 5.67 13.90 -16.37
C GLU A 49 6.02 13.19 -17.69
N MET A 50 5.99 11.85 -17.71
CA MET A 50 6.24 11.06 -18.93
C MET A 50 5.17 11.25 -20.01
N ASN A 51 3.92 11.51 -19.62
CA ASN A 51 2.82 11.73 -20.56
C ASN A 51 2.74 13.18 -21.08
N GLY A 52 3.68 14.06 -20.70
CA GLY A 52 3.72 15.45 -21.15
C GLY A 52 2.55 16.29 -20.64
N TYR A 53 1.88 15.86 -19.56
CA TYR A 53 0.83 16.65 -18.92
C TYR A 53 1.49 17.65 -17.97
N GLN A 54 1.98 18.76 -18.54
CA GLN A 54 2.36 19.98 -17.83
C GLN A 54 1.37 21.10 -18.18
#